data_AF-A0A947W6R6-F1
#
_entry.id   AF-A0A947W6R6-F1
#
_cell.length_a   1.000
_cell.length_b   1.000
_cell.length_c   1.000
_cell.angle_alpha   90.00
_cell.angle_beta   90.00
_cell.angle_gamma   90.00
#
_symmetry.space_group_name_H-M   'P 1'
#
loop_
_entity.id
_entity.type
_entity.pdbx_description
1 polymer ?
#
loop_
_entity_poly.entity_id
_entity_poly.type
_entity_poly.pdbx_seq_one_letter_code
_entity_poly.pdbx_strand_id
1 'polypeptide(L)'
;GIDISHHKSQHVDEFKNEHFDIVITVCDHAENVCPVIPNATETVHIPFFDPIAATGTPEEILAEYRRVRDQIRKEIGAFLREKLRNITNNHIT
;
A
#
# COMPACT_ATOMS: atom_id res chain seq x y z
N GLY A 1 -16.31 10.26 -4.58
CA GLY A 1 -15.14 9.71 -3.86
C GLY A 1 -15.11 8.21 -4.05
N ILE A 2 -14.22 7.51 -3.34
CA ILE A 2 -14.26 6.05 -3.19
C ILE A 2 -14.78 5.79 -1.78
N ASP A 3 -15.86 5.04 -1.64
CA ASP A 3 -16.39 4.68 -0.34
C ASP A 3 -15.61 3.49 0.23
N ILE A 4 -15.03 3.69 1.41
CA ILE A 4 -14.26 2.67 2.14
C ILE A 4 -14.92 2.33 3.49
N SER A 5 -16.16 2.80 3.73
CA SER A 5 -16.87 2.62 5.00
C SER A 5 -17.19 1.16 5.33
N HIS A 6 -17.19 0.28 4.33
CA HIS A 6 -17.38 -1.16 4.48
C HIS A 6 -16.08 -1.94 4.77
N HIS A 7 -14.91 -1.30 4.66
CA HIS A 7 -13.63 -1.95 4.97
C HIS A 7 -13.45 -2.14 6.48
N LYS A 8 -12.68 -3.16 6.86
CA LYS A 8 -12.40 -3.49 8.26
C LYS A 8 -10.90 -3.69 8.44
N SER A 9 -10.42 -3.38 9.66
CA SER A 9 -9.07 -3.75 10.07
C SER A 9 -9.00 -5.27 10.27
N GLN A 10 -7.98 -5.90 9.69
CA GLN A 10 -7.73 -7.34 9.77
C GLN A 10 -6.26 -7.59 10.09
N HIS A 11 -5.99 -8.66 10.83
CA HIS A 11 -4.62 -9.05 11.13
C HIS A 11 -4.03 -9.87 9.98
N VAL A 12 -2.75 -9.67 9.66
CA VAL A 12 -2.11 -10.38 8.54
C VAL A 12 -2.11 -11.90 8.73
N ASP A 13 -2.11 -12.36 9.98
CA ASP A 13 -2.11 -13.80 10.32
C ASP A 13 -3.36 -14.53 9.85
N GLU A 14 -4.46 -13.80 9.60
CA GLU A 14 -5.67 -14.33 8.99
C GLU A 14 -5.39 -14.88 7.58
N PHE A 15 -4.36 -14.37 6.90
CA PHE A 15 -4.02 -14.67 5.51
C PHE A 15 -2.71 -15.46 5.37
N LYS A 16 -2.14 -16.00 6.46
CA LYS A 16 -0.84 -16.70 6.44
C LYS A 16 -0.77 -17.93 5.52
N ASN A 17 -1.92 -18.51 5.16
CA ASN A 17 -2.03 -19.66 4.28
C ASN A 17 -2.42 -19.27 2.84
N GLU A 18 -2.69 -17.99 2.60
CA GLU A 18 -3.05 -17.48 1.28
C GLU A 18 -1.79 -17.23 0.45
N HIS A 19 -1.92 -17.36 -0.86
CA HIS A 19 -0.86 -17.00 -1.80
C HIS A 19 -1.15 -15.63 -2.42
N PHE A 20 -0.14 -14.77 -2.46
CA PHE A 20 -0.23 -13.45 -3.08
C PHE A 20 0.80 -13.31 -4.20
N ASP A 21 0.37 -12.85 -5.37
CA ASP A 21 1.31 -12.51 -6.45
C ASP A 21 2.17 -11.31 -6.06
N ILE A 22 1.56 -10.32 -5.42
CA ILE A 22 2.21 -9.08 -4.99
C ILE A 22 1.73 -8.68 -3.60
N VAL A 23 2.67 -8.45 -2.70
CA VAL A 23 2.46 -7.78 -1.41
C VAL A 23 3.11 -6.40 -1.46
N ILE A 24 2.35 -5.36 -1.13
CA ILE A 24 2.86 -3.98 -1.03
C ILE A 24 2.83 -3.57 0.45
N THR A 25 3.99 -3.33 1.03
CA THR A 25 4.10 -2.76 2.39
C THR A 25 4.24 -1.25 2.32
N VAL A 26 3.49 -0.54 3.16
CA VAL A 26 3.28 0.92 3.07
C VAL A 26 3.77 1.72 4.29
N CYS A 27 4.18 1.01 5.35
CA CYS A 27 4.67 1.57 6.62
C CYS A 27 5.95 2.41 6.38
N ASP A 28 6.01 3.70 6.76
CA ASP A 28 7.29 4.44 6.80
C ASP A 28 8.13 4.13 8.05
N HIS A 29 7.46 3.68 9.12
CA HIS A 29 8.07 3.37 10.40
C HIS A 29 8.67 1.96 10.40
N ALA A 30 9.99 1.89 10.41
CA ALA A 30 10.77 0.66 10.54
C ALA A 30 10.81 0.09 11.98
N GLU A 31 10.20 0.75 12.98
CA GLU A 31 10.34 0.34 14.39
C GLU A 31 9.39 -0.79 14.83
N ASN A 32 8.32 -1.06 14.09
CA ASN A 32 7.45 -2.21 14.37
C ASN A 32 7.53 -3.17 13.20
N VAL A 33 8.20 -4.29 13.42
CA VAL A 33 8.36 -5.46 12.54
C VAL A 33 7.13 -5.64 11.63
N CYS A 34 7.16 -5.08 10.42
CA CYS A 34 6.07 -5.29 9.45
C CYS A 34 6.08 -6.82 9.19
N PRO A 35 4.98 -7.53 9.52
CA PRO A 35 5.00 -8.98 9.60
C PRO A 35 5.31 -9.58 8.23
N VAL A 36 6.20 -10.58 8.22
CA VAL A 36 6.60 -11.26 6.99
C VAL A 36 5.41 -12.06 6.48
N ILE A 37 4.99 -11.81 5.24
CA ILE A 37 4.02 -12.63 4.54
C ILE A 37 4.79 -13.72 3.79
N PRO A 38 4.80 -14.98 4.27
CA PRO A 38 5.72 -16.00 3.78
C PRO A 38 5.40 -16.48 2.35
N ASN A 39 4.15 -16.33 1.91
CA ASN A 39 3.64 -16.88 0.64
C ASN A 39 3.40 -15.81 -0.43
N ALA A 40 4.24 -14.78 -0.45
CA ALA A 40 4.22 -13.75 -1.50
C ALA A 40 5.23 -14.08 -2.60
N THR A 41 4.79 -14.09 -3.86
CA THR A 41 5.71 -14.22 -5.02
C THR A 41 6.64 -13.00 -5.11
N GLU A 42 6.10 -11.80 -4.89
CA GLU A 42 6.87 -10.57 -4.84
C GLU A 42 6.42 -9.70 -3.66
N THR A 43 7.37 -9.15 -2.91
CA THR A 43 7.11 -8.14 -1.88
C THR A 43 7.82 -6.85 -2.25
N VAL A 44 7.07 -5.74 -2.27
CA VAL A 44 7.59 -4.40 -2.58
C VAL A 44 7.26 -3.46 -1.43
N HIS A 45 8.23 -2.62 -1.07
CA HIS A 45 8.06 -1.60 -0.06
C HIS A 45 7.92 -0.23 -0.70
N ILE A 46 6.79 0.44 -0.48
CA ILE A 46 6.50 1.79 -0.97
C ILE A 46 6.04 2.61 0.24
N PRO A 47 6.96 3.27 0.97
CA PRO A 47 6.64 3.91 2.24
C PRO A 47 5.86 5.22 2.03
N PHE A 48 4.87 5.45 2.90
CA PHE A 48 4.15 6.73 2.98
C PHE A 48 4.15 7.25 4.41
N PHE A 49 4.20 8.57 4.54
CA PHE A 49 4.02 9.24 5.83
C PHE A 49 2.69 8.83 6.47
N ASP A 50 2.69 8.46 7.74
CA ASP A 50 1.46 8.17 8.49
C ASP A 50 0.74 9.48 8.83
N PRO A 51 -0.43 9.78 8.22
CA PRO A 51 -1.16 11.01 8.48
C PRO A 51 -1.72 11.08 9.92
N ILE A 52 -1.71 10.00 10.70
CA ILE A 52 -2.03 10.02 12.14
C ILE A 52 -0.98 10.83 12.92
N ALA A 53 0.27 10.83 12.47
CA ALA A 53 1.35 11.59 13.08
C ALA A 53 1.32 13.10 12.71
N ALA A 54 0.42 13.52 11.82
CA ALA A 54 0.27 14.93 11.45
C ALA A 54 -0.18 15.77 12.65
N THR A 55 0.39 16.97 12.78
CA THR A 55 0.06 17.93 13.84
C THR A 55 -0.31 19.28 13.23
N GLY A 56 -1.13 20.05 13.95
CA GLY A 56 -1.60 21.36 13.49
C GLY A 56 -3.11 21.53 13.66
N THR A 57 -3.67 22.44 12.89
CA THR A 57 -5.11 22.69 12.77
C THR A 57 -5.83 21.50 12.11
N PRO A 58 -7.16 21.34 12.31
CA PRO A 58 -7.94 20.32 11.61
C PRO A 58 -7.78 20.37 10.08
N GLU A 59 -7.65 21.56 9.51
CA GLU A 59 -7.44 21.78 8.08
C GLU A 59 -6.06 21.30 7.61
N GLU A 60 -5.01 21.55 8.38
CA GLU A 60 -3.66 21.07 8.10
C GLU A 60 -3.58 19.54 8.20
N ILE A 61 -4.18 18.96 9.24
CA ILE A 61 -4.27 17.50 9.38
C ILE A 61 -5.03 16.92 8.18
N LEU A 62 -6.19 17.47 7.82
CA LEU A 62 -6.95 17.00 6.67
C LEU A 62 -6.19 17.15 5.34
N ALA A 63 -5.38 18.20 5.19
CA ALA A 63 -4.51 18.38 4.04
C ALA A 63 -3.46 17.26 3.95
N GLU A 64 -2.87 16.85 5.07
CA GLU A 64 -1.92 15.72 5.10
C GLU A 64 -2.59 14.39 4.72
N TYR A 65 -3.78 14.09 5.25
CA TYR A 65 -4.55 12.91 4.81
C TYR A 65 -4.79 12.89 3.30
N ARG A 66 -5.15 14.05 2.71
CA ARG A 66 -5.37 14.18 1.26
C ARG A 66 -4.07 14.00 0.48
N ARG A 67 -2.98 14.59 0.96
CA ARG A 67 -1.64 14.47 0.35
C ARG A 67 -1.20 13.01 0.28
N VAL A 68 -1.29 12.28 1.40
CA VAL A 68 -0.90 10.86 1.48
C VAL A 68 -1.79 10.00 0.58
N ARG A 69 -3.12 10.20 0.59
CA ARG A 69 -4.04 9.51 -0.32
C ARG A 69 -3.66 9.68 -1.80
N ASP A 70 -3.34 10.91 -2.21
CA ASP A 70 -2.99 11.21 -3.59
C ASP A 70 -1.62 10.63 -3.97
N GLN A 71 -0.69 10.57 -3.01
CA GLN A 71 0.59 9.90 -3.15
C GLN A 71 0.42 8.38 -3.36
N ILE A 72 -0.40 7.72 -2.54
CA ILE A 72 -0.76 6.29 -2.69
C ILE A 72 -1.31 6.02 -4.08
N ARG A 73 -2.27 6.84 -4.54
CA ARG A 73 -2.88 6.70 -5.87
C ARG A 73 -1.84 6.81 -6.99
N LYS A 74 -0.91 7.75 -6.87
CA LYS A 74 0.12 8.00 -7.88
C LYS A 74 1.14 6.86 -7.93
N GLU A 75 1.73 6.51 -6.81
CA GLU A 75 2.88 5.62 -6.72
C GLU A 75 2.49 4.15 -6.93
N ILE A 76 1.51 3.65 -6.17
CA ILE A 76 1.01 2.28 -6.37
C ILE A 76 0.42 2.12 -7.77
N GLY A 77 -0.33 3.14 -8.24
CA GLY A 77 -0.87 3.13 -9.59
C GLY A 77 0.20 3.07 -10.68
N ALA A 78 1.32 3.78 -10.51
CA ALA A 78 2.44 3.74 -11.45
C ALA A 78 3.13 2.38 -11.45
N PHE A 79 3.42 1.85 -10.25
CA PHE A 79 4.00 0.52 -10.07
C PHE A 79 3.16 -0.57 -10.75
N LEU A 80 1.85 -0.59 -10.50
CA LEU A 80 0.96 -1.60 -11.09
C LEU A 80 0.87 -1.47 -12.62
N ARG A 81 0.83 -0.25 -13.16
CA ARG A 81 0.84 -0.03 -14.63
C ARG A 81 2.12 -0.56 -15.26
N GLU A 82 3.26 -0.34 -14.63
CA GLU A 82 4.55 -0.85 -15.11
C GLU A 82 4.58 -2.39 -15.06
N LYS A 83 4.13 -2.99 -13.95
CA LYS A 83 4.03 -4.45 -13.81
C LYS A 83 3.16 -5.07 -14.91
N LEU A 84 1.97 -4.51 -15.15
CA LEU A 84 1.05 -4.99 -16.19
C LEU A 84 1.64 -4.85 -17.60
N ARG A 85 2.37 -3.76 -17.88
CA ARG A 85 3.07 -3.58 -19.15
C ARG A 85 4.15 -4.66 -19.36
N ASN A 86 4.94 -4.94 -18.33
CA ASN A 86 6.02 -5.93 -18.43
C ASN A 86 5.49 -7.35 -18.64
N ILE A 87 4.35 -7.70 -18.02
CA ILE A 87 3.67 -8.99 -18.26
C ILE A 87 3.20 -9.10 -19.72
N THR A 88 2.58 -8.04 -20.24
CA THR A 88 2.02 -8.05 -21.60
C THR A 88 3.13 -8.18 -22.67
N ASN A 89 4.28 -7.54 -22.43
CA ASN A 89 5.43 -7.62 -23.33
C ASN A 89 6.12 -8.99 -23.32
N ASN A 90 6.09 -9.71 -22.19
CA ASN A 90 6.71 -11.03 -22.06
C ASN A 90 5.87 -12.17 -22.68
N HIS A 91 4.61 -11.93 -23.05
CA HIS A 91 3.72 -12.95 -23.61
C HIS A 91 3.61 -12.91 -25.15
N ILE A 92 4.34 -12.01 -25.82
CA ILE A 92 4.34 -11.82 -27.28
C ILE A 92 5.57 -12.45 -27.97
N THR A 93 6.51 -13.03 -27.21
CA THR A 93 7.61 -13.88 -27.73
C THR A 93 7.31 -15.35 -27.54
#